data_AF-A0A552ZH75-F1
#
_entry.id   AF-A0A552ZH75-F1
#
_cell.length_a   1.000
_cell.length_b   1.000
_cell.length_c   1.000
_cell.angle_alpha   90.00
_cell.angle_beta   90.00
_cell.angle_gamma   90.00
#
_symmetry.space_group_name_H-M   'P 1'
#
loop_
_entity.id
_entity.type
_entity.pdbx_description
1 polymer ?
#
loop_
_entity_poly.entity_id
_entity_poly.type
_entity_poly.pdbx_seq_one_letter_code
_entity_poly.pdbx_strand_id
1 'polypeptide(L)'
;MNPISVEEVPWTAPCTRDPDRWTTHADEGAKELCRSCPRRWQCAREACVTPGAVGLWAGIVLPEGGRNRQFALKQLRSLAERNGHPVRER
;
A
#
# COMPACT_ATOMS: atom_id res chain seq x y z
N MET A 1 -9.59 -0.99 41.12
CA MET A 1 -9.44 0.05 40.09
C MET A 1 -8.04 -0.05 39.50
N ASN A 2 -7.94 -0.42 38.23
CA ASN A 2 -6.81 0.01 37.39
C ASN A 2 -7.42 0.33 36.02
N PRO A 3 -7.46 1.59 35.59
CA PRO A 3 -7.97 1.90 34.26
C PRO A 3 -6.97 1.32 33.26
N ILE A 4 -7.40 0.33 32.49
CA ILE A 4 -6.65 -0.11 31.31
C ILE A 4 -6.60 1.12 30.40
N SER A 5 -5.46 1.81 30.42
CA SER A 5 -5.14 2.82 29.43
C SER A 5 -4.84 2.02 28.16
N VAL A 6 -5.86 1.82 27.34
CA VAL A 6 -5.63 1.50 25.94
C VAL A 6 -4.95 2.74 25.39
N GLU A 7 -3.62 2.73 25.39
CA GLU A 7 -2.86 3.62 24.53
C GLU A 7 -3.29 3.25 23.11
N GLU A 8 -4.26 3.99 22.58
CA GLU A 8 -4.67 3.97 21.19
C GLU A 8 -3.49 4.50 20.38
N VAL A 9 -2.42 3.71 20.28
CA VAL A 9 -1.28 4.03 19.42
C VAL A 9 -1.87 4.19 18.03
N PRO A 10 -1.83 5.40 17.45
CA PRO A 10 -2.41 5.63 16.14
C PRO A 10 -1.74 4.64 15.19
N TRP A 11 -2.52 3.71 14.63
CA TRP A 11 -1.99 2.72 13.71
C TRP A 11 -1.34 3.49 12.56
N THR A 12 -0.01 3.49 12.58
CA THR A 12 0.83 4.20 11.62
C THR A 12 1.24 3.18 10.59
N ALA A 13 0.99 3.49 9.32
CA ALA A 13 1.34 2.57 8.26
C ALA A 13 2.85 2.28 8.33
N PRO A 14 3.29 1.02 8.21
CA PRO A 14 4.71 0.69 8.28
C PRO A 14 5.55 1.43 7.21
N CYS A 15 4.90 1.87 6.12
CA CYS A 15 5.50 2.71 5.10
C CYS A 15 5.77 4.15 5.51
N THR A 16 5.04 4.71 6.49
CA THR A 16 5.26 6.08 6.98
C THR A 16 6.29 6.13 8.12
N ARG A 17 6.70 4.97 8.65
CA ARG A 17 7.66 4.88 9.76
C ARG A 17 9.12 4.92 9.27
N ASP A 18 9.39 4.40 8.07
CA ASP A 18 10.72 4.37 7.45
C ASP A 18 10.60 4.57 5.93
N PRO A 19 10.32 5.79 5.42
CA PRO A 19 10.03 6.02 4.01
C PRO A 19 11.14 5.57 3.04
N ASP A 20 12.41 5.70 3.44
CA ASP A 20 13.58 5.34 2.62
C ASP A 20 13.59 3.85 2.23
N ARG A 21 13.06 2.98 3.11
CA ARG A 21 12.94 1.54 2.91
C ARG A 21 11.93 1.14 1.82
N TRP A 22 11.05 2.06 1.40
CA TRP A 22 9.97 1.79 0.44
C TRP A 22 10.22 2.42 -0.92
N THR A 23 11.19 3.34 -1.02
CA THR A 23 11.51 4.11 -2.23
C THR A 23 12.73 3.59 -2.99
N THR A 24 13.76 3.11 -2.28
CA THR A 24 15.07 2.84 -2.90
C THR A 24 15.29 1.36 -3.20
N HIS A 25 14.98 0.45 -2.25
CA HIS A 25 15.07 -1.01 -2.41
C HIS A 25 13.85 -1.66 -1.77
N ALA A 26 12.78 -1.86 -2.54
CA ALA A 26 11.59 -2.58 -2.07
C ALA A 26 11.90 -4.10 -1.96
N ASP A 27 12.67 -4.45 -0.94
CA ASP A 27 13.07 -5.82 -0.62
C ASP A 27 11.87 -6.70 -0.28
N GLU A 28 12.05 -8.02 -0.32
CA GLU A 28 10.97 -8.97 0.02
C GLU A 28 10.40 -8.73 1.42
N GLY A 29 11.24 -8.34 2.40
CA GLY A 29 10.77 -7.98 3.73
C GLY A 29 9.87 -6.73 3.76
N ALA A 30 10.08 -5.75 2.88
CA ALA A 30 9.17 -4.61 2.77
C ALA A 30 7.83 -5.05 2.16
N LYS A 31 7.83 -5.97 1.19
CA LYS A 31 6.60 -6.54 0.62
C LYS A 31 5.79 -7.30 1.67
N GLU A 32 6.44 -8.09 2.53
CA GLU A 32 5.78 -8.82 3.62
C GLU A 32 5.15 -7.89 4.65
N LEU A 33 5.87 -6.85 5.08
CA LEU A 33 5.31 -5.82 5.96
C LEU A 33 4.13 -5.09 5.31
N CYS A 34 4.21 -4.81 4.00
CA CYS A 34 3.11 -4.20 3.26
C CYS A 34 1.88 -5.09 3.21
N ARG A 35 2.07 -6.40 3.08
CA ARG A 35 0.98 -7.38 3.03
C ARG A 35 0.30 -7.55 4.38
N SER A 36 1.03 -7.32 5.47
CA SER A 36 0.52 -7.37 6.85
C SER A 36 -0.24 -6.10 7.27
N CYS A 37 -0.22 -5.06 6.43
CA CYS A 37 -0.91 -3.81 6.68
C CYS A 37 -2.45 -3.99 6.58
N PRO A 38 -3.25 -3.66 7.62
CA PRO A 38 -4.71 -3.73 7.56
C PRO A 38 -5.33 -2.82 6.47
N ARG A 39 -4.64 -1.74 6.07
CA ARG A 39 -5.08 -0.85 4.99
C ARG A 39 -4.55 -1.23 3.61
N ARG A 40 -3.99 -2.43 3.44
CA ARG A 40 -3.39 -2.90 2.18
C ARG A 40 -4.28 -2.66 0.97
N TRP A 41 -5.57 -2.97 1.06
CA TRP A 41 -6.50 -2.83 -0.07
C TRP A 41 -6.86 -1.38 -0.37
N GLN A 42 -6.96 -0.55 0.67
CA GLN A 42 -7.13 0.90 0.51
C GLN A 42 -5.90 1.52 -0.16
N CYS A 43 -4.69 1.12 0.26
CA CYS A 43 -3.43 1.51 -0.36
C CYS A 43 -3.40 1.10 -1.85
N ALA A 44 -3.86 -0.11 -2.20
CA ALA A 44 -3.95 -0.54 -3.59
C ALA A 44 -4.87 0.36 -4.43
N ARG A 45 -6.01 0.78 -3.88
CA ARG A 45 -6.91 1.74 -4.53
C ARG A 45 -6.25 3.10 -4.69
N GLU A 46 -5.58 3.61 -3.66
CA GLU A 46 -4.90 4.91 -3.67
C GLU A 46 -3.82 4.96 -4.76
N ALA A 47 -3.07 3.87 -4.94
CA ALA A 47 -2.07 3.76 -6.00
C ALA A 47 -2.67 3.94 -7.40
N CYS A 48 -3.90 3.45 -7.60
CA CYS A 48 -4.57 3.54 -8.89
C CYS A 48 -5.15 4.94 -9.18
N VAL A 49 -5.55 5.68 -8.14
CA VAL A 49 -6.15 7.03 -8.31
C VAL A 49 -5.14 8.15 -8.16
N THR A 50 -3.95 7.88 -7.61
CA THR A 50 -2.88 8.88 -7.44
C THR A 50 -2.05 9.01 -8.71
N PRO A 51 -2.04 10.19 -9.37
CA PRO A 51 -1.18 10.44 -10.51
C PRO A 51 0.29 10.36 -10.08
N GLY A 52 1.14 9.70 -10.88
CA GLY A 52 2.56 9.57 -10.56
C GLY A 52 2.89 8.68 -9.35
N ALA A 53 1.95 7.87 -8.87
CA ALA A 53 2.24 6.89 -7.82
C ALA A 53 3.38 5.95 -8.26
N VAL A 54 4.40 5.78 -7.42
CA VAL A 54 5.58 4.92 -7.64
C VAL A 54 6.01 4.26 -6.35
N GLY A 55 6.87 3.25 -6.42
CA GLY A 55 7.35 2.52 -5.24
C GLY A 55 6.45 1.36 -4.84
N LEU A 56 6.53 0.90 -3.59
CA LEU A 56 5.81 -0.28 -3.13
C LEU A 56 4.41 0.06 -2.60
N TRP A 57 3.37 -0.46 -3.26
CA TRP A 57 1.96 -0.28 -2.89
C TRP A 57 1.29 -1.63 -2.67
N ALA A 58 0.64 -1.83 -1.52
CA ALA A 58 -0.10 -3.06 -1.20
C ALA A 58 0.66 -4.40 -1.42
N GLY A 59 2.00 -4.36 -1.35
CA GLY A 59 2.89 -5.49 -1.60
C GLY A 59 3.29 -5.69 -3.08
N ILE A 60 3.00 -4.72 -3.95
CA ILE A 60 3.31 -4.69 -5.39
C ILE A 60 4.18 -3.47 -5.69
N VAL A 61 5.30 -3.67 -6.39
CA VAL A 61 6.17 -2.57 -6.83
C VAL A 61 5.55 -1.92 -8.07
N LEU A 62 5.29 -0.61 -7.96
CA LEU A 62 4.79 0.24 -9.02
C LEU A 62 5.95 1.07 -9.61
N PRO A 63 6.47 0.71 -10.79
CA PRO A 63 7.56 1.45 -11.42
C PRO A 63 7.09 2.80 -11.97
N GLU A 64 8.02 3.73 -12.16
CA GLU A 64 7.78 5.07 -12.70
C GLU A 64 7.10 5.06 -14.08
N GLY A 65 7.42 4.07 -14.93
CA GLY A 65 6.87 3.98 -16.27
C GLY A 65 6.96 2.59 -16.91
N GLY A 66 6.56 2.54 -18.18
CA GLY A 66 6.64 1.35 -19.03
C GLY A 66 5.51 0.34 -18.87
N ARG A 67 5.62 -0.78 -19.59
CA ARG A 67 4.60 -1.86 -19.61
C ARG A 67 4.40 -2.51 -18.24
N ASN A 68 5.46 -2.60 -17.45
CA ASN A 68 5.43 -3.13 -16.08
C ASN A 68 4.54 -2.26 -15.17
N ARG A 69 4.48 -0.95 -15.39
CA ARG A 69 3.58 -0.04 -14.65
C ARG A 69 2.12 -0.40 -14.87
N GLN A 70 1.72 -0.59 -16.13
CA GLN A 70 0.33 -0.96 -16.45
C GLN A 70 -0.05 -2.31 -15.85
N PHE A 71 0.88 -3.27 -15.85
CA PHE A 71 0.66 -4.58 -15.22
C PHE A 71 0.49 -4.44 -13.70
N ALA A 72 1.36 -3.68 -13.04
CA ALA A 72 1.26 -3.39 -11.61
C ALA A 72 -0.06 -2.69 -11.25
N LEU A 73 -0.48 -1.67 -12.01
CA LEU A 73 -1.76 -0.99 -11.81
C LEU A 73 -2.96 -1.92 -11.96
N LYS A 74 -2.95 -2.83 -12.95
CA LYS A 74 -4.01 -3.84 -13.10
C LYS A 74 -4.06 -4.80 -11.92
N GLN A 75 -2.90 -5.23 -11.41
CA GLN A 75 -2.81 -6.07 -10.21
C GLN A 75 -3.36 -5.36 -8.97
N LEU A 76 -2.96 -4.10 -8.77
CA LEU A 76 -3.43 -3.25 -7.66
C LEU A 76 -4.94 -3.03 -7.73
N ARG A 77 -5.47 -2.72 -8.92
CA ARG A 77 -6.91 -2.54 -9.14
C ARG A 77 -7.69 -3.81 -8.81
N SER A 78 -7.28 -4.95 -9.36
CA SER A 78 -7.91 -6.25 -9.08
C SER A 78 -7.87 -6.58 -7.59
N LEU A 79 -6.74 -6.30 -6.92
CA LEU A 79 -6.59 -6.51 -5.48
C LEU A 79 -7.54 -5.64 -4.67
N ALA A 80 -7.69 -4.36 -5.03
CA ALA A 80 -8.58 -3.44 -4.36
C ALA A 80 -10.06 -3.83 -4.57
N GLU A 81 -10.46 -4.06 -5.82
CA GLU A 81 -11.85 -4.40 -6.19
C GLU A 81 -12.32 -5.71 -5.53
N ARG A 82 -11.48 -6.75 -5.51
CA ARG A 82 -11.81 -8.04 -4.86
C ARG A 82 -12.03 -7.94 -3.35
N ASN A 83 -11.50 -6.90 -2.71
CA ASN A 83 -11.59 -6.70 -1.26
C ASN A 83 -12.51 -5.53 -0.90
N GLY A 84 -13.42 -5.13 -1.80
CA GLY A 84 -14.44 -4.11 -1.52
C GLY A 84 -13.94 -2.66 -1.59
N HIS A 85 -12.77 -2.42 -2.18
CA HIS A 85 -12.23 -1.08 -2.44
C HIS A 85 -12.31 -0.76 -3.94
N PRO A 86 -13.47 -0.37 -4.48
CA PRO A 86 -13.62 -0.11 -5.90
C PRO A 86 -12.76 1.09 -6.34
N VAL A 87 -11.95 0.87 -7.37
CA VAL A 87 -11.18 1.91 -8.05
C VAL A 87 -12.10 2.54 -9.10
N ARG A 88 -13.02 3.42 -8.66
CA ARG A 88 -13.88 4.15 -9.58
C ARG A 88 -13.06 5.19 -10.33
N GLU A 89 -13.09 5.08 -11.66
CA GLU A 89 -12.99 6.23 -12.56
C GLU A 89 -14.24 7.06 -12.28
N ARG A 90 -14.07 8.23 -11.64
CA ARG A 90 -15.18 9.15 -11.40
C ARG A 90 -15.29 10.11 -12.55
#